data_AF-A0A9J7MUQ6-F1
#
_entry.id   AF-A0A9J7MUQ6-F1
#
_cell.length_a   1.000
_cell.length_b   1.000
_cell.length_c   1.000
_cell.angle_alpha   90.00
_cell.angle_beta   90.00
_cell.angle_gamma   90.00
#
_symmetry.space_group_name_H-M   'P 1'
#
loop_
_entity.id
_entity.type
_entity.pdbx_description
1 polymer ?
#
loop_
_entity_poly.entity_id
_entity_poly.type
_entity_poly.pdbx_seq_one_letter_code
_entity_poly.pdbx_strand_id
1 'polypeptide(L)'
;MGFQLSSLAFSEPKLKAKVITVTSGGTWRSSNKRINLDWVTHLKYTSVKIIRSKAKYHVGDTLVLEVIARDGNKRRKMPFFRMNLTADTKGPIIVSDVNENTTVKRPLPFCHPRLQHSEYQGFWLRGTWHSLSCKVRQFSSREITKCLTNRTVHFRGDSTLRQWIQRLGELKIMHPGPGDPYFRPYTNNRRQIQVTFKFHTVPIQVSAWFKFKNLTDSGVSNDIMKMIGGENVVLVLSLCSHFTAEPTHVYTFRMYELRSAIEQLHKKYPKTTVIVKTCNTRNHRHYREVVQMSDWLADQLNQEMRNILGSLNVAILDVWDMTVSQWYPYNIHPHEHVVDNELNMLMSYICPMMVKNV
;
A
#
# COMPACT_ATOMS: atom_id res chain seq x y z
N MET A 1 9.46 -18.21 -4.46
CA MET A 1 10.02 -16.96 -3.90
C MET A 1 10.66 -16.18 -5.04
N GLY A 2 9.93 -15.25 -5.64
CA GLY A 2 10.50 -14.22 -6.50
C GLY A 2 10.87 -13.02 -5.63
N PHE A 3 12.02 -12.39 -5.87
CA PHE A 3 12.40 -11.16 -5.19
C PHE A 3 12.16 -9.98 -6.12
N GLN A 4 11.43 -8.98 -5.61
CA GLN A 4 11.12 -7.74 -6.29
C GLN A 4 12.23 -6.73 -5.99
N LEU A 5 13.01 -6.37 -7.02
CA LEU A 5 13.94 -5.25 -6.95
C LEU A 5 13.17 -3.99 -7.35
N SER A 6 12.77 -3.21 -6.35
CA SER A 6 12.22 -1.87 -6.57
C SER A 6 13.28 -0.93 -7.15
N SER A 7 12.83 -0.01 -8.00
CA SER A 7 13.64 0.92 -8.80
C SER A 7 14.79 1.57 -8.02
N LEU A 8 16.01 1.48 -8.57
CA LEU A 8 17.20 2.11 -8.00
C LEU A 8 17.45 3.45 -8.69
N ALA A 9 17.48 4.52 -7.91
CA ALA A 9 17.99 5.82 -8.34
C ALA A 9 19.26 6.13 -7.53
N PHE A 10 20.40 6.36 -8.20
CA PHE A 10 21.63 6.79 -7.57
C PHE A 10 22.29 7.92 -8.35
N SER A 11 22.84 8.90 -7.63
CA SER A 11 23.77 9.90 -8.13
C SER A 11 25.17 9.64 -7.55
N GLU A 12 26.19 9.52 -8.39
CA GLU A 12 27.61 9.58 -8.02
C GLU A 12 28.24 10.91 -8.48
N PRO A 13 29.28 11.44 -7.80
CA PRO A 13 29.72 12.82 -7.96
C PRO A 13 30.45 13.15 -9.28
N LYS A 14 30.54 12.22 -10.24
CA LYS A 14 31.16 12.44 -11.56
C LYS A 14 30.34 11.90 -12.75
N LEU A 15 29.13 11.38 -12.52
CA LEU A 15 28.20 10.96 -13.56
C LEU A 15 26.82 11.55 -13.25
N LYS A 16 26.35 12.46 -14.12
CA LYS A 16 25.01 13.05 -14.04
C LYS A 16 23.98 11.95 -14.34
N ALA A 17 23.40 11.39 -13.28
CA ALA A 17 22.64 10.15 -13.35
C ALA A 17 21.25 10.31 -14.02
N LYS A 18 20.95 9.39 -14.94
CA LYS A 18 19.59 9.04 -15.39
C LYS A 18 19.05 7.87 -14.55
N VAL A 19 17.78 7.91 -14.17
CA VAL A 19 17.07 6.83 -13.47
C VAL A 19 16.74 5.72 -14.46
N ILE A 20 17.24 4.50 -14.23
CA ILE A 20 16.84 3.30 -14.98
C ILE A 20 15.81 2.55 -14.13
N THR A 21 14.55 2.56 -14.56
CA THR A 21 13.51 1.71 -13.98
C THR A 21 13.62 0.33 -14.60
N VAL A 22 13.81 -0.70 -13.77
CA VAL A 22 14.03 -2.08 -14.20
C VAL A 22 12.89 -2.92 -13.67
N THR A 23 11.96 -3.33 -14.54
CA THR A 23 10.91 -4.31 -14.26
C THR A 23 11.31 -5.62 -14.90
N SER A 24 11.39 -6.72 -14.15
CA SER A 24 11.79 -8.03 -14.71
C SER A 24 10.69 -9.07 -14.59
N GLY A 25 10.27 -9.59 -15.75
CA GLY A 25 9.57 -10.88 -15.88
C GLY A 25 10.52 -12.01 -16.30
N GLY A 26 11.64 -12.20 -15.59
CA GLY A 26 12.68 -13.19 -15.95
C GLY A 26 12.70 -14.43 -15.04
N THR A 27 13.10 -15.58 -15.59
CA THR A 27 13.28 -16.85 -14.86
C THR A 27 14.60 -16.92 -14.08
N TRP A 28 14.53 -17.48 -12.87
CA TRP A 28 15.60 -17.47 -11.87
C TRP A 28 16.47 -18.75 -11.94
N ARG A 29 17.80 -18.61 -11.89
CA ARG A 29 18.72 -19.73 -11.60
C ARG A 29 19.63 -19.35 -10.43
N SER A 30 19.55 -20.12 -9.34
CA SER A 30 20.42 -20.02 -8.17
C SER A 30 21.45 -21.15 -8.21
N SER A 31 22.74 -20.82 -8.20
CA SER A 31 23.80 -21.81 -7.90
C SER A 31 23.78 -22.10 -6.40
N ASN A 32 23.46 -23.34 -6.02
CA ASN A 32 23.41 -23.89 -4.66
C ASN A 32 24.43 -23.27 -3.68
N LYS A 33 24.02 -22.24 -2.94
CA LYS A 33 24.51 -21.88 -1.58
C LYS A 33 23.34 -21.20 -0.86
N ARG A 34 23.03 -21.65 0.37
CA ARG A 34 21.89 -21.18 1.19
C ARG A 34 21.74 -19.66 1.11
N ILE A 35 20.55 -19.22 0.69
CA ILE A 35 20.18 -17.83 0.54
C ILE A 35 19.76 -17.32 1.93
N ASN A 36 20.52 -16.41 2.56
CA ASN A 36 20.08 -15.75 3.80
C ASN A 36 19.49 -14.37 3.45
N LEU A 37 18.17 -14.24 3.64
CA LEU A 37 17.38 -13.05 3.30
C LEU A 37 16.81 -12.35 4.53
N ASP A 38 17.21 -12.78 5.74
CA ASP A 38 16.58 -12.41 7.00
C ASP A 38 16.81 -10.93 7.39
N TRP A 39 17.64 -10.23 6.64
CA TRP A 39 18.05 -8.85 6.90
C TRP A 39 17.39 -7.91 5.91
N VAL A 40 17.09 -6.67 6.28
CA VAL A 40 16.58 -5.63 5.36
C VAL A 40 17.65 -5.23 4.34
N THR A 41 17.29 -5.00 3.07
CA THR A 41 18.21 -4.46 2.06
C THR A 41 18.38 -2.96 2.29
N HIS A 42 19.59 -2.49 2.52
CA HIS A 42 19.89 -1.09 2.75
C HIS A 42 20.37 -0.44 1.46
N LEU A 43 19.58 0.49 0.91
CA LEU A 43 19.82 1.12 -0.40
C LEU A 43 21.21 1.77 -0.48
N LYS A 44 21.65 2.46 0.58
CA LYS A 44 22.99 3.10 0.66
C LYS A 44 24.16 2.16 0.38
N TYR A 45 24.00 0.88 0.70
CA TYR A 45 25.08 -0.11 0.58
C TYR A 45 24.82 -1.09 -0.57
N THR A 46 23.67 -1.00 -1.21
CA THR A 46 23.33 -1.84 -2.36
C THR A 46 23.86 -1.17 -3.63
N SER A 47 24.58 -1.92 -4.47
CA SER A 47 25.07 -1.42 -5.74
C SER A 47 24.47 -2.18 -6.90
N VAL A 48 24.26 -1.47 -8.02
CA VAL A 48 23.88 -2.06 -9.29
C VAL A 48 24.87 -1.64 -10.36
N LYS A 49 25.37 -2.61 -11.12
CA LYS A 49 26.35 -2.41 -12.16
C LYS A 49 25.90 -3.13 -13.43
N ILE A 50 26.02 -2.50 -14.59
CA ILE A 50 25.86 -3.21 -15.86
C ILE A 50 27.10 -4.08 -16.06
N ILE A 51 26.92 -5.39 -16.14
CA ILE A 51 28.00 -6.31 -16.51
C ILE A 51 27.99 -6.40 -18.04
N ARG A 52 29.16 -6.21 -18.66
CA ARG A 52 29.35 -6.21 -20.13
C ARG A 52 28.59 -5.06 -20.81
N SER A 53 28.95 -3.84 -20.42
CA SER A 53 28.48 -2.62 -21.08
C SER A 53 28.85 -2.62 -22.56
N LYS A 54 27.88 -2.43 -23.46
CA LYS A 54 28.12 -2.08 -24.86
C LYS A 54 28.21 -0.56 -24.98
N ALA A 55 28.99 -0.06 -25.95
CA ALA A 55 29.04 1.37 -26.27
C ALA A 55 27.69 1.88 -26.81
N LYS A 56 26.88 1.01 -27.43
CA LYS A 56 25.51 1.25 -27.88
C LYS A 56 24.67 0.00 -27.69
N TYR A 57 23.42 0.19 -27.28
CA TYR A 57 22.40 -0.87 -27.16
C TYR A 57 21.27 -0.61 -28.17
N HIS A 58 20.73 -1.68 -28.75
CA HIS A 58 19.61 -1.67 -29.68
C HIS A 58 18.38 -2.35 -29.04
N VAL A 59 17.21 -2.16 -29.65
CA VAL A 59 16.00 -2.90 -29.23
C VAL A 59 16.24 -4.40 -29.38
N GLY A 60 15.89 -5.15 -28.34
CA GLY A 60 16.15 -6.59 -28.26
C GLY A 60 17.52 -6.96 -27.69
N ASP A 61 18.41 -5.98 -27.43
CA ASP A 61 19.65 -6.27 -26.71
C ASP A 61 19.39 -6.59 -25.24
N THR A 62 20.02 -7.66 -24.76
CA THR A 62 19.99 -8.04 -23.34
C THR A 62 20.97 -7.20 -22.53
N LEU A 63 20.44 -6.41 -21.60
CA LEU A 63 21.23 -5.80 -20.52
C LEU A 63 21.38 -6.79 -19.37
N VAL A 64 22.62 -7.01 -18.94
CA VAL A 64 22.93 -7.84 -17.77
C VAL A 64 23.29 -6.93 -16.62
N LEU A 65 22.49 -6.96 -15.56
CA LEU A 65 22.74 -6.20 -14.33
C LEU A 65 23.30 -7.12 -13.25
N GLU A 66 24.38 -6.68 -12.60
CA GLU A 66 24.80 -7.17 -11.29
C GLU A 66 24.09 -6.34 -10.23
N VAL A 67 23.32 -7.00 -9.37
CA VAL A 67 22.81 -6.36 -8.15
C VAL A 67 23.51 -6.97 -6.95
N ILE A 68 24.26 -6.14 -6.22
CA ILE A 68 24.92 -6.52 -4.97
C ILE A 68 24.11 -5.91 -3.83
N ALA A 69 23.07 -6.62 -3.39
CA ALA A 69 22.28 -6.22 -2.24
C ALA A 69 23.10 -6.34 -0.94
N ARG A 70 23.03 -5.33 -0.07
CA ARG A 70 23.67 -5.32 1.25
C ARG A 70 22.70 -4.92 2.36
N ASP A 71 22.94 -5.40 3.57
CA ASP A 71 22.18 -4.99 4.76
C ASP A 71 22.73 -3.70 5.41
N GLY A 72 22.10 -3.24 6.49
CA GLY A 72 22.51 -2.06 7.26
C GLY A 72 23.93 -2.12 7.84
N ASN A 73 24.50 -3.34 7.97
CA ASN A 73 25.86 -3.60 8.42
C ASN A 73 26.83 -3.80 7.25
N LYS A 74 26.44 -3.45 6.01
CA LYS A 74 27.21 -3.62 4.77
C LYS A 74 27.53 -5.08 4.40
N ARG A 75 26.87 -6.06 5.02
CA ARG A 75 27.04 -7.48 4.69
C ARG A 75 26.34 -7.78 3.37
N ARG A 76 27.02 -8.50 2.48
CA ARG A 76 26.48 -8.90 1.17
C ARG A 76 25.41 -9.96 1.35
N LYS A 77 24.26 -9.78 0.70
CA LYS A 77 23.24 -10.81 0.57
C LYS A 77 23.56 -11.69 -0.63
N MET A 78 23.50 -13.00 -0.42
CA MET A 78 23.79 -14.03 -1.44
C MET A 78 22.51 -14.82 -1.74
N PRO A 79 22.29 -15.24 -3.00
CA PRO A 79 23.25 -15.29 -4.09
C PRO A 79 23.05 -14.18 -5.14
N PHE A 80 24.03 -14.07 -6.02
CA PHE A 80 24.11 -13.19 -7.17
C PHE A 80 22.79 -13.11 -7.97
N PHE A 81 22.33 -11.89 -8.24
CA PHE A 81 21.21 -11.64 -9.14
C PHE A 81 21.75 -11.33 -10.53
N ARG A 82 21.39 -12.15 -11.52
CA ARG A 82 21.46 -11.79 -12.94
C ARG A 82 20.04 -11.57 -13.42
N MET A 83 19.75 -10.35 -13.84
CA MET A 83 18.48 -10.02 -14.47
C MET A 83 18.70 -9.80 -15.96
N ASN A 84 17.95 -10.54 -16.77
CA ASN A 84 17.84 -10.26 -18.20
C ASN A 84 16.70 -9.27 -18.36
N LEU A 85 17.04 -8.06 -18.78
CA LEU A 85 16.05 -7.09 -19.23
C LEU A 85 15.62 -7.46 -20.65
N THR A 86 14.44 -8.06 -20.79
CA THR A 86 13.69 -8.08 -22.06
C THR A 86 12.75 -6.89 -22.05
N ALA A 87 13.07 -5.86 -22.82
CA ALA A 87 12.14 -4.75 -23.02
C ALA A 87 11.05 -5.19 -24.00
N ASP A 88 9.85 -5.42 -23.49
CA ASP A 88 8.64 -5.55 -24.32
C ASP A 88 8.09 -4.16 -24.67
N THR A 89 8.95 -3.32 -25.26
CA THR A 89 8.56 -2.00 -25.75
C THR A 89 8.50 -2.05 -27.27
N LYS A 90 7.34 -1.75 -27.85
CA LYS A 90 7.19 -1.43 -29.28
C LYS A 90 7.84 -0.06 -29.61
N GLY A 91 9.15 0.07 -29.35
CA GLY A 91 9.94 1.27 -29.60
C GLY A 91 11.38 1.19 -29.04
N PRO A 92 12.30 2.03 -29.55
CA PRO A 92 13.70 2.06 -29.14
C PRO A 92 13.96 2.42 -27.68
N ILE A 93 14.75 1.61 -26.97
CA ILE A 93 15.38 1.99 -25.71
C ILE A 93 16.56 2.89 -26.05
N ILE A 94 16.42 4.20 -25.81
CA ILE A 94 17.47 5.17 -26.06
C ILE A 94 18.29 5.34 -24.77
N VAL A 95 19.49 4.73 -24.73
CA VAL A 95 20.54 5.13 -23.77
C VAL A 95 21.36 6.21 -24.45
N SER A 96 21.11 7.47 -24.07
CA SER A 96 21.80 8.63 -24.64
C SER A 96 22.52 9.44 -23.57
N ASP A 97 23.76 9.84 -23.86
CA ASP A 97 24.41 10.98 -23.21
C ASP A 97 23.77 12.25 -23.77
N VAL A 98 22.71 12.73 -23.11
CA VAL A 98 21.98 13.93 -23.53
C VAL A 98 21.75 14.79 -22.31
N ASN A 99 22.40 15.96 -22.31
CA ASN A 99 22.03 17.11 -21.50
C ASN A 99 20.55 17.45 -21.76
N GLU A 100 19.85 17.82 -20.69
CA GLU A 100 18.51 18.43 -20.65
C GLU A 100 17.26 17.51 -20.80
N ASN A 101 16.62 17.32 -19.65
CA ASN A 101 15.20 17.61 -19.38
C ASN A 101 14.06 16.91 -20.15
N THR A 102 14.30 15.93 -21.01
CA THR A 102 13.20 15.18 -21.65
C THR A 102 13.22 13.71 -21.26
N THR A 103 12.97 13.44 -19.98
CA THR A 103 12.40 12.13 -19.62
C THR A 103 10.94 12.20 -20.05
N VAL A 104 10.52 11.38 -21.03
CA VAL A 104 9.10 11.17 -21.35
C VAL A 104 8.48 10.40 -20.18
N LYS A 105 8.33 11.06 -19.02
CA LYS A 105 7.44 10.62 -17.96
C LYS A 105 6.08 11.13 -18.40
N ARG A 106 5.21 10.25 -18.91
CA ARG A 106 3.78 10.55 -18.81
C ARG A 106 3.53 10.86 -17.34
N PRO A 107 3.08 12.07 -16.98
CA PRO A 107 2.85 12.40 -15.58
C PRO A 107 1.83 11.41 -15.05
N LEU A 108 2.13 10.78 -13.91
CA LEU A 108 1.19 9.86 -13.25
C LEU A 108 -0.17 10.56 -13.09
N PRO A 109 -1.29 9.85 -13.22
CA PRO A 109 -2.59 10.44 -12.98
C PRO A 109 -2.73 10.84 -11.50
N PHE A 110 -3.68 11.71 -11.19
CA PHE A 110 -4.09 11.90 -9.80
C PHE A 110 -4.72 10.61 -9.27
N CYS A 111 -4.60 10.37 -7.97
CA CYS A 111 -5.23 9.20 -7.36
C CYS A 111 -6.76 9.32 -7.46
N HIS A 112 -7.42 8.32 -8.02
CA HIS A 112 -8.87 8.26 -8.16
C HIS A 112 -9.38 6.80 -8.08
N PRO A 113 -10.66 6.56 -7.80
CA PRO A 113 -11.25 5.21 -7.87
C PRO A 113 -11.08 4.56 -9.24
N ARG A 114 -10.97 3.23 -9.30
CA ARG A 114 -10.76 2.44 -10.54
C ARG A 114 -9.44 2.69 -11.28
N LEU A 115 -8.41 3.15 -10.58
CA LEU A 115 -7.07 3.10 -11.14
C LEU A 115 -6.66 1.65 -11.42
N GLN A 116 -6.10 1.41 -12.61
CA GLN A 116 -5.55 0.10 -12.93
C GLN A 116 -4.38 -0.22 -12.01
N HIS A 117 -4.37 -1.46 -11.52
CA HIS A 117 -3.32 -1.96 -10.67
C HIS A 117 -2.14 -2.37 -11.54
N SER A 118 -0.98 -1.75 -11.34
CA SER A 118 0.28 -2.25 -11.89
C SER A 118 0.75 -3.50 -11.14
N GLU A 119 1.61 -4.30 -11.76
CA GLU A 119 2.26 -5.45 -11.09
C GLU A 119 3.01 -5.02 -9.82
N TYR A 120 3.50 -3.78 -9.78
CA TYR A 120 4.21 -3.18 -8.65
C TYR A 120 3.59 -1.84 -8.29
N GLN A 121 3.41 -1.58 -6.99
CA GLN A 121 2.66 -0.40 -6.53
C GLN A 121 3.53 0.82 -6.25
N GLY A 122 4.82 0.63 -5.97
CA GLY A 122 5.68 1.72 -5.60
C GLY A 122 7.05 1.30 -5.06
N PHE A 123 7.77 2.28 -4.53
CA PHE A 123 9.08 2.08 -3.92
C PHE A 123 9.36 3.14 -2.86
N TRP A 124 10.24 2.80 -1.92
CA TRP A 124 10.77 3.73 -0.94
C TRP A 124 11.95 4.53 -1.50
N LEU A 125 11.93 5.85 -1.34
CA LEU A 125 13.06 6.73 -1.59
C LEU A 125 13.22 7.69 -0.42
N ARG A 126 14.38 7.62 0.26
CA ARG A 126 14.72 8.52 1.38
C ARG A 126 13.64 8.63 2.46
N GLY A 127 12.98 7.53 2.78
CA GLY A 127 11.91 7.53 3.77
C GLY A 127 10.51 7.86 3.22
N THR A 128 10.37 8.16 1.94
CA THR A 128 9.06 8.48 1.34
C THR A 128 8.62 7.38 0.39
N TRP A 129 7.35 7.00 0.46
CA TRP A 129 6.75 6.10 -0.50
C TRP A 129 6.39 6.83 -1.79
N HIS A 130 6.86 6.30 -2.92
CA HIS A 130 6.52 6.79 -4.25
C HIS A 130 5.67 5.75 -4.96
N SER A 131 4.41 6.09 -5.23
CA SER A 131 3.51 5.23 -5.99
C SER A 131 3.87 5.26 -7.48
N LEU A 132 3.73 4.10 -8.13
CA LEU A 132 3.80 3.95 -9.59
C LEU A 132 2.42 4.06 -10.26
N SER A 133 1.35 4.03 -9.48
CA SER A 133 -0.04 4.03 -9.97
C SER A 133 -0.63 5.44 -10.07
N CYS A 134 -0.29 6.33 -9.13
CA CYS A 134 -0.78 7.70 -9.12
C CYS A 134 0.14 8.67 -8.37
N LYS A 135 -0.14 9.97 -8.51
CA LYS A 135 0.58 11.03 -7.79
C LYS A 135 0.24 11.02 -6.30
N VAL A 136 1.20 10.59 -5.50
CA VAL A 136 1.19 10.67 -4.03
C VAL A 136 2.18 11.74 -3.59
N ARG A 137 1.81 12.53 -2.58
CA ARG A 137 2.71 13.50 -1.94
C ARG A 137 2.66 13.38 -0.43
N GLN A 138 3.60 14.02 0.24
CA GLN A 138 3.59 14.16 1.69
C GLN A 138 2.65 15.28 2.13
N PHE A 139 1.84 15.02 3.15
CA PHE A 139 0.92 15.99 3.74
C PHE A 139 1.37 16.35 5.16
N SER A 140 1.50 17.65 5.43
CA SER A 140 1.62 18.15 6.81
C SER A 140 0.29 18.02 7.57
N SER A 141 0.33 18.08 8.89
CA SER A 141 -0.89 18.05 9.72
C SER A 141 -1.90 19.14 9.33
N ARG A 142 -1.42 20.33 8.93
CA ARG A 142 -2.29 21.42 8.44
C ARG A 142 -3.00 21.04 7.14
N GLU A 143 -2.31 20.36 6.24
CA GLU A 143 -2.86 19.94 4.96
C GLU A 143 -3.82 18.76 5.10
N ILE A 144 -3.52 17.80 5.99
CA ILE A 144 -4.45 16.74 6.37
C ILE A 144 -5.73 17.36 6.95
N THR A 145 -5.60 18.30 7.90
CA THR A 145 -6.75 19.02 8.48
C THR A 145 -7.58 19.73 7.40
N LYS A 146 -6.93 20.41 6.46
CA LYS A 146 -7.60 21.08 5.34
C LYS A 146 -8.30 20.06 4.43
N CYS A 147 -7.65 18.94 4.14
CA CYS A 147 -8.23 17.87 3.35
C CYS A 147 -9.47 17.26 4.00
N LEU A 148 -9.49 17.09 5.32
CA LEU A 148 -10.62 16.49 6.02
C LEU A 148 -11.71 17.48 6.45
N THR A 149 -11.50 18.79 6.27
CA THR A 149 -12.50 19.82 6.62
C THR A 149 -13.83 19.54 5.93
N ASN A 150 -14.93 19.66 6.70
CA ASN A 150 -16.31 19.37 6.29
C ASN A 150 -16.56 17.93 5.80
N ARG A 151 -15.74 16.96 6.20
CA ARG A 151 -15.90 15.55 5.82
C ARG A 151 -16.24 14.65 6.99
N THR A 152 -17.03 13.63 6.69
CA THR A 152 -17.28 12.49 7.57
C THR A 152 -16.56 11.26 7.02
N VAL A 153 -15.64 10.70 7.80
CA VAL A 153 -14.86 9.52 7.42
C VAL A 153 -15.26 8.33 8.30
N HIS A 154 -15.74 7.28 7.66
CA HIS A 154 -16.14 6.04 8.30
C HIS A 154 -15.09 4.97 8.04
N PHE A 155 -14.33 4.61 9.07
CA PHE A 155 -13.44 3.45 9.04
C PHE A 155 -14.21 2.22 9.53
N ARG A 156 -14.24 1.16 8.70
CA ARG A 156 -14.83 -0.13 9.05
C ARG A 156 -13.82 -1.22 8.75
N GLY A 157 -13.31 -1.88 9.78
CA GLY A 157 -12.22 -2.82 9.55
C GLY A 157 -11.59 -3.39 10.79
N ASP A 158 -10.28 -3.61 10.73
CA ASP A 158 -9.51 -4.21 11.79
C ASP A 158 -8.64 -3.18 12.54
N SER A 159 -7.76 -3.69 13.41
CA SER A 159 -6.88 -2.88 14.24
C SER A 159 -5.87 -2.05 13.43
N THR A 160 -5.59 -2.40 12.17
CA THR A 160 -4.67 -1.64 11.31
C THR A 160 -5.30 -0.32 10.82
N LEU A 161 -6.62 -0.30 10.55
CA LEU A 161 -7.31 0.97 10.30
C LEU A 161 -7.51 1.80 11.56
N ARG A 162 -7.70 1.15 12.72
CA ARG A 162 -7.74 1.87 14.00
C ARG A 162 -6.44 2.63 14.24
N GLN A 163 -5.29 2.07 13.82
CA GLN A 163 -4.00 2.72 13.91
C GLN A 163 -3.96 4.06 13.14
N TRP A 164 -4.60 4.16 11.97
CA TRP A 164 -4.69 5.42 11.21
C TRP A 164 -5.42 6.50 12.00
N ILE A 165 -6.49 6.15 12.70
CA ILE A 165 -7.29 7.08 13.50
C ILE A 165 -6.51 7.54 14.72
N GLN A 166 -5.80 6.62 15.38
CA GLN A 166 -4.90 6.94 16.49
C GLN A 166 -3.83 7.93 16.04
N ARG A 167 -3.20 7.67 14.89
CA ARG A 167 -2.19 8.55 14.32
C ARG A 167 -2.74 9.94 13.98
N LEU A 168 -3.93 10.03 13.39
CA LEU A 168 -4.61 11.31 13.15
C LEU A 168 -4.91 12.09 14.45
N GLY A 169 -5.18 11.38 15.55
CA GLY A 169 -5.33 11.96 16.88
C GLY A 169 -4.01 12.48 17.46
N GLU A 170 -2.92 11.72 17.34
CA GLU A 170 -1.57 12.13 17.74
C GLU A 170 -1.10 13.38 16.99
N LEU A 171 -1.42 13.47 15.69
CA LEU A 171 -1.16 14.63 14.84
C LEU A 171 -2.07 15.84 15.14
N LYS A 172 -2.96 15.72 16.14
CA LYS A 172 -3.90 16.77 16.58
C LYS A 172 -4.84 17.28 15.47
N ILE A 173 -5.15 16.43 14.49
CA ILE A 173 -6.12 16.73 13.42
C ILE A 173 -7.54 16.77 13.98
N MET A 174 -7.80 15.88 14.92
CA MET A 174 -9.09 15.62 15.55
C MET A 174 -8.86 15.12 16.99
N HIS A 175 -9.86 15.30 17.83
CA HIS A 175 -9.81 14.94 19.24
C HIS A 175 -10.79 13.81 19.54
N PRO A 176 -10.48 12.92 20.48
CA PRO A 176 -11.39 11.87 20.86
C PRO A 176 -12.66 12.44 21.50
N GLY A 177 -13.81 11.95 21.06
CA GLY A 177 -15.10 12.18 21.72
C GLY A 177 -15.29 11.28 22.95
N PRO A 178 -16.47 11.35 23.59
CA PRO A 178 -16.80 10.48 24.71
C PRO A 178 -16.95 9.02 24.26
N GLY A 179 -16.76 8.08 25.20
CA GLY A 179 -16.99 6.65 25.00
C GLY A 179 -15.73 5.79 25.08
N ASP A 180 -15.87 4.54 24.66
CA ASP A 180 -14.82 3.52 24.73
C ASP A 180 -13.58 3.92 23.91
N PRO A 181 -12.35 3.91 24.47
CA PRO A 181 -11.14 4.31 23.77
C PRO A 181 -10.88 3.61 22.42
N TYR A 182 -11.40 2.40 22.22
CA TYR A 182 -11.23 1.62 21.00
C TYR A 182 -12.24 1.97 19.90
N PHE A 183 -13.40 2.54 20.25
CA PHE A 183 -14.52 2.76 19.32
C PHE A 183 -15.07 4.18 19.30
N ARG A 184 -14.64 5.02 20.24
CA ARG A 184 -15.10 6.40 20.33
C ARG A 184 -14.86 7.15 19.01
N PRO A 185 -15.81 8.01 18.61
CA PRO A 185 -15.60 8.88 17.47
C PRO A 185 -14.49 9.88 17.77
N TYR A 186 -13.87 10.41 16.72
CA TYR A 186 -12.97 11.54 16.80
C TYR A 186 -13.55 12.70 16.01
N THR A 187 -13.48 13.92 16.55
CA THR A 187 -14.04 15.10 15.90
C THR A 187 -13.12 16.30 15.95
N ASN A 188 -13.30 17.19 14.99
CA ASN A 188 -12.81 18.56 15.06
C ASN A 188 -13.97 19.49 14.74
N ASN A 189 -14.66 19.96 15.79
CA ASN A 189 -15.90 20.74 15.63
C ASN A 189 -15.66 22.05 14.85
N ARG A 190 -14.50 22.71 15.06
CA ARG A 190 -14.16 23.96 14.34
C ARG A 190 -14.00 23.75 12.83
N ARG A 191 -13.60 22.55 12.41
CA ARG A 191 -13.38 22.19 11.01
C ARG A 191 -14.45 21.24 10.46
N GLN A 192 -15.48 20.96 11.25
CA GLN A 192 -16.56 20.01 10.94
C GLN A 192 -16.02 18.66 10.42
N ILE A 193 -14.98 18.14 11.10
CA ILE A 193 -14.41 16.82 10.79
C ILE A 193 -15.06 15.81 11.73
N GLN A 194 -15.60 14.73 11.18
CA GLN A 194 -16.07 13.60 11.96
C GLN A 194 -15.42 12.32 11.46
N VAL A 195 -14.85 11.55 12.38
CA VAL A 195 -14.24 10.25 12.09
C VAL A 195 -14.83 9.21 13.02
N THR A 196 -15.33 8.10 12.45
CA THR A 196 -15.85 6.99 13.24
C THR A 196 -15.20 5.67 12.85
N PHE A 197 -15.03 4.81 13.85
CA PHE A 197 -14.48 3.49 13.68
C PHE A 197 -15.47 2.44 14.17
N LYS A 198 -15.61 1.35 13.41
CA LYS A 198 -16.19 0.12 13.92
C LYS A 198 -15.34 -1.06 13.45
N PHE A 199 -15.15 -2.03 14.33
CA PHE A 199 -14.55 -3.29 13.92
C PHE A 199 -15.46 -4.01 12.92
N HIS A 200 -14.87 -4.83 12.06
CA HIS A 200 -15.57 -5.60 11.03
C HIS A 200 -16.41 -6.78 11.54
N THR A 201 -16.63 -6.83 12.86
CA THR A 201 -17.28 -7.87 13.65
C THR A 201 -16.49 -9.18 13.69
N VAL A 202 -17.06 -10.26 13.16
CA VAL A 202 -16.48 -11.61 13.17
C VAL A 202 -15.98 -11.96 11.76
N PRO A 203 -14.84 -12.65 11.63
CA PRO A 203 -14.00 -13.26 12.67
C PRO A 203 -13.14 -12.24 13.44
N ILE A 204 -12.88 -12.50 14.71
CA ILE A 204 -11.95 -11.69 15.50
C ILE A 204 -11.23 -12.55 16.54
N GLN A 205 -9.90 -12.63 16.46
CA GLN A 205 -9.10 -13.42 17.40
C GLN A 205 -8.62 -12.57 18.59
N VAL A 206 -9.58 -12.05 19.38
CA VAL A 206 -9.33 -11.28 20.61
C VAL A 206 -10.08 -11.89 21.80
N SER A 207 -9.54 -11.73 23.00
CA SER A 207 -9.90 -12.57 24.15
C SER A 207 -10.94 -12.01 25.13
N ALA A 208 -11.45 -10.77 25.01
CA ALA A 208 -12.39 -10.26 26.06
C ALA A 208 -13.37 -9.14 25.69
N TRP A 209 -13.03 -8.22 24.76
CA TRP A 209 -13.83 -7.00 24.57
C TRP A 209 -14.92 -7.08 23.51
N PHE A 210 -14.98 -8.16 22.73
CA PHE A 210 -15.94 -8.29 21.64
C PHE A 210 -17.28 -8.86 22.15
N LYS A 211 -18.35 -8.07 22.04
CA LYS A 211 -19.70 -8.50 22.44
C LYS A 211 -20.37 -9.24 21.28
N PHE A 212 -20.61 -10.54 21.45
CA PHE A 212 -21.36 -11.38 20.51
C PHE A 212 -22.89 -11.16 20.59
N LYS A 213 -23.34 -9.90 20.65
CA LYS A 213 -24.77 -9.55 20.73
C LYS A 213 -25.23 -8.87 19.45
N ASN A 214 -26.44 -9.20 19.00
CA ASN A 214 -27.09 -8.64 17.80
C ASN A 214 -26.22 -8.78 16.54
N LEU A 215 -25.56 -9.93 16.36
CA LEU A 215 -24.65 -10.14 15.23
C LEU A 215 -25.35 -9.95 13.87
N THR A 216 -26.62 -10.36 13.77
CA THR A 216 -27.47 -10.23 12.57
C THR A 216 -27.66 -8.78 12.12
N ASP A 217 -27.70 -7.83 13.06
CA ASP A 217 -27.84 -6.40 12.79
C ASP A 217 -26.50 -5.65 12.68
N SER A 218 -25.42 -6.36 12.98
CA SER A 218 -24.05 -5.85 13.02
C SER A 218 -23.27 -6.28 11.78
N GLY A 219 -22.09 -5.69 11.56
CA GLY A 219 -21.21 -6.05 10.46
C GLY A 219 -21.08 -4.94 9.43
N VAL A 220 -20.03 -5.04 8.63
CA VAL A 220 -19.63 -3.97 7.72
C VAL A 220 -20.66 -3.76 6.60
N SER A 221 -21.22 -4.83 6.02
CA SER A 221 -22.26 -4.74 4.99
C SER A 221 -23.52 -4.04 5.51
N ASN A 222 -23.99 -4.43 6.70
CA ASN A 222 -25.12 -3.80 7.39
C ASN A 222 -24.85 -2.32 7.71
N ASP A 223 -23.65 -1.99 8.19
CA ASP A 223 -23.24 -0.60 8.43
C ASP A 223 -23.26 0.24 7.14
N ILE A 224 -22.84 -0.33 6.01
CA ILE A 224 -22.85 0.33 4.71
C ILE A 224 -24.28 0.54 4.22
N MET A 225 -25.15 -0.48 4.30
CA MET A 225 -26.54 -0.38 3.86
C MET A 225 -27.36 0.67 4.64
N LYS A 226 -27.05 0.85 5.93
CA LYS A 226 -27.70 1.83 6.81
C LYS A 226 -27.08 3.24 6.70
N MET A 227 -25.98 3.42 5.98
CA MET A 227 -25.23 4.67 5.89
C MET A 227 -25.95 5.72 5.03
N ILE A 228 -25.81 6.99 5.42
CA ILE A 228 -26.08 8.14 4.55
C ILE A 228 -24.76 8.55 3.91
N GLY A 229 -24.65 8.38 2.59
CA GLY A 229 -23.49 8.76 1.80
C GLY A 229 -23.56 10.20 1.27
N GLY A 230 -22.63 10.56 0.39
CA GLY A 230 -22.58 11.87 -0.24
C GLY A 230 -21.17 12.31 -0.59
N GLU A 231 -21.05 13.48 -1.21
CA GLU A 231 -19.77 14.02 -1.71
C GLU A 231 -18.72 14.26 -0.60
N ASN A 232 -19.18 14.52 0.62
CA ASN A 232 -18.33 14.75 1.79
C ASN A 232 -18.16 13.49 2.66
N VAL A 233 -18.66 12.33 2.22
CA VAL A 233 -18.58 11.07 2.97
C VAL A 233 -17.51 10.18 2.35
N VAL A 234 -16.61 9.69 3.20
CA VAL A 234 -15.56 8.74 2.83
C VAL A 234 -15.74 7.47 3.65
N LEU A 235 -15.88 6.33 2.99
CA LEU A 235 -15.86 5.01 3.60
C LEU A 235 -14.50 4.36 3.35
N VAL A 236 -13.82 3.94 4.43
CA VAL A 236 -12.54 3.23 4.37
C VAL A 236 -12.71 1.84 4.95
N LEU A 237 -12.35 0.83 4.16
CA LEU A 237 -12.51 -0.59 4.49
C LEU A 237 -11.14 -1.28 4.62
N SER A 238 -10.97 -2.14 5.62
CA SER A 238 -9.83 -3.04 5.75
C SER A 238 -10.25 -4.27 6.53
N LEU A 239 -10.40 -5.38 5.83
CA LEU A 239 -10.72 -6.66 6.44
C LEU A 239 -9.58 -7.58 6.04
N CYS A 240 -8.54 -7.69 6.85
CA CYS A 240 -7.47 -8.63 6.55
C CYS A 240 -6.98 -9.36 7.80
N SER A 241 -6.51 -8.63 8.81
CA SER A 241 -5.66 -9.21 9.86
C SER A 241 -6.28 -10.40 10.60
N HIS A 242 -7.60 -10.45 10.72
CA HIS A 242 -8.31 -11.56 11.39
C HIS A 242 -8.79 -12.63 10.42
N PHE A 243 -9.01 -12.28 9.15
CA PHE A 243 -9.49 -13.22 8.14
C PHE A 243 -8.40 -14.14 7.64
N THR A 244 -7.12 -13.80 7.82
CA THR A 244 -6.02 -14.71 7.45
C THR A 244 -6.09 -16.03 8.22
N ALA A 245 -6.69 -16.04 9.41
CA ALA A 245 -6.86 -17.24 10.24
C ALA A 245 -8.10 -18.07 9.87
N GLU A 246 -8.89 -17.61 8.90
CA GLU A 246 -10.08 -18.31 8.44
C GLU A 246 -9.84 -18.95 7.06
N PRO A 247 -10.59 -20.01 6.71
CA PRO A 247 -10.62 -20.50 5.35
C PRO A 247 -11.00 -19.40 4.34
N THR A 248 -10.36 -19.40 3.17
CA THR A 248 -10.55 -18.35 2.14
C THR A 248 -12.02 -18.12 1.77
N HIS A 249 -12.85 -19.17 1.74
CA HIS A 249 -14.26 -19.04 1.39
C HIS A 249 -15.06 -18.13 2.36
N VAL A 250 -14.65 -18.04 3.63
CA VAL A 250 -15.26 -17.12 4.61
C VAL A 250 -14.98 -15.68 4.21
N TYR A 251 -13.76 -15.41 3.76
CA TYR A 251 -13.38 -14.10 3.24
C TYR A 251 -14.09 -13.76 1.93
N THR A 252 -14.13 -14.71 0.99
CA THR A 252 -14.85 -14.60 -0.28
C THR A 252 -16.31 -14.19 -0.05
N PHE A 253 -17.02 -14.91 0.83
CA PHE A 253 -18.41 -14.59 1.17
C PHE A 253 -18.55 -13.16 1.70
N ARG A 254 -17.67 -12.76 2.63
CA ARG A 254 -17.67 -11.38 3.17
C ARG A 254 -17.44 -10.33 2.09
N MET A 255 -16.53 -10.59 1.14
CA MET A 255 -16.27 -9.66 0.04
C MET A 255 -17.48 -9.52 -0.89
N TYR A 256 -18.23 -10.59 -1.16
CA TYR A 256 -19.47 -10.49 -1.94
C TYR A 256 -20.57 -9.71 -1.21
N GLU A 257 -20.71 -9.87 0.10
CA GLU A 257 -21.62 -9.04 0.90
C GLU A 257 -21.24 -7.55 0.82
N LEU A 258 -19.95 -7.25 0.94
CA LEU A 258 -19.44 -5.88 0.80
C LEU A 258 -19.69 -5.34 -0.60
N ARG A 259 -19.48 -6.16 -1.64
CA ARG A 259 -19.74 -5.78 -3.03
C ARG A 259 -21.17 -5.29 -3.19
N SER A 260 -22.14 -6.11 -2.77
CA SER A 260 -23.57 -5.78 -2.84
C SER A 260 -23.90 -4.52 -2.05
N ALA A 261 -23.36 -4.37 -0.83
CA ALA A 261 -23.61 -3.19 0.00
C ALA A 261 -23.03 -1.91 -0.61
N ILE A 262 -21.83 -1.98 -1.22
CA ILE A 262 -21.19 -0.84 -1.90
C ILE A 262 -21.97 -0.45 -3.16
N GLU A 263 -22.44 -1.43 -3.95
CA GLU A 263 -23.27 -1.18 -5.12
C GLU A 263 -24.57 -0.46 -4.73
N GLN A 264 -25.24 -0.91 -3.67
CA GLN A 264 -26.43 -0.24 -3.13
C GLN A 264 -26.13 1.17 -2.61
N LEU A 265 -25.01 1.35 -1.90
CA LEU A 265 -24.57 2.67 -1.43
C LEU A 265 -24.36 3.63 -2.61
N HIS A 266 -23.63 3.22 -3.65
CA HIS A 266 -23.38 4.08 -4.81
C HIS A 266 -24.63 4.29 -5.67
N LYS A 267 -25.58 3.36 -5.70
CA LYS A 267 -26.89 3.57 -6.33
C LYS A 267 -27.66 4.71 -5.67
N LYS A 268 -27.58 4.83 -4.33
CA LYS A 268 -28.27 5.89 -3.56
C LYS A 268 -27.45 7.18 -3.45
N TYR A 269 -26.13 7.07 -3.33
CA TYR A 269 -25.20 8.15 -3.08
C TYR A 269 -23.95 8.01 -3.96
N PRO A 270 -24.05 8.28 -5.27
CA PRO A 270 -23.00 8.00 -6.25
C PRO A 270 -21.71 8.79 -6.03
N LYS A 271 -21.77 9.88 -5.26
CA LYS A 271 -20.61 10.72 -4.92
C LYS A 271 -19.85 10.27 -3.66
N THR A 272 -20.29 9.21 -2.99
CA THR A 272 -19.57 8.68 -1.82
C THR A 272 -18.22 8.12 -2.25
N THR A 273 -17.16 8.46 -1.53
CA THR A 273 -15.83 7.92 -1.82
C THR A 273 -15.64 6.62 -1.02
N VAL A 274 -15.33 5.51 -1.69
CA VAL A 274 -15.05 4.22 -1.05
C VAL A 274 -13.61 3.81 -1.32
N ILE A 275 -12.86 3.53 -0.25
CA ILE A 275 -11.45 3.16 -0.28
C ILE A 275 -11.27 1.83 0.43
N VAL A 276 -10.62 0.86 -0.21
CA VAL A 276 -10.33 -0.46 0.34
C VAL A 276 -8.82 -0.60 0.50
N LYS A 277 -8.37 -0.74 1.75
CA LYS A 277 -6.96 -0.93 2.11
C LYS A 277 -6.60 -2.40 1.99
N THR A 278 -5.42 -2.69 1.44
CA THR A 278 -4.85 -4.05 1.42
C THR A 278 -4.24 -4.45 2.76
N CYS A 279 -3.89 -5.72 2.88
CA CYS A 279 -3.18 -6.25 4.04
C CYS A 279 -1.83 -5.56 4.27
N ASN A 280 -1.44 -5.46 5.54
CA ASN A 280 -0.04 -5.21 5.91
C ASN A 280 0.70 -6.56 6.03
N THR A 281 1.99 -6.58 5.71
CA THR A 281 2.87 -7.69 6.11
C THR A 281 3.02 -7.74 7.64
N ARG A 282 3.38 -8.91 8.18
CA ARG A 282 3.60 -9.08 9.63
C ARG A 282 4.89 -9.81 9.96
N ASN A 283 5.23 -9.90 11.24
CA ASN A 283 6.24 -10.87 11.68
C ASN A 283 5.63 -12.29 11.78
N HIS A 284 6.49 -13.27 11.54
CA HIS A 284 6.20 -14.70 11.67
C HIS A 284 7.08 -15.33 12.75
N ARG A 285 7.11 -14.71 13.95
CA ARG A 285 7.97 -15.14 15.06
C ARG A 285 7.48 -16.41 15.76
N HIS A 286 6.16 -16.66 15.80
CA HIS A 286 5.61 -17.87 16.39
C HIS A 286 4.88 -18.71 15.34
N TYR A 287 4.72 -20.00 15.67
CA TYR A 287 4.08 -20.98 14.80
C TYR A 287 2.68 -20.53 14.34
N ARG A 288 1.92 -19.92 15.24
CA ARG A 288 0.57 -19.38 14.94
C ARG A 288 0.61 -18.37 13.79
N GLU A 289 1.53 -17.41 13.80
CA GLU A 289 1.63 -16.45 12.70
C GLU A 289 2.08 -17.10 11.39
N VAL A 290 2.95 -18.11 11.45
CA VAL A 290 3.46 -18.83 10.27
C VAL A 290 2.34 -19.64 9.59
N VAL A 291 1.46 -20.29 10.35
CA VAL A 291 0.50 -21.25 9.79
C VAL A 291 -0.91 -20.71 9.63
N GLN A 292 -1.33 -19.78 10.49
CA GLN A 292 -2.70 -19.23 10.48
C GLN A 292 -2.75 -17.77 10.05
N MET A 293 -1.63 -17.06 9.96
CA MET A 293 -1.70 -15.62 9.69
C MET A 293 -0.55 -15.13 8.81
N SER A 294 -0.05 -16.00 7.93
CA SER A 294 1.14 -15.71 7.13
C SER A 294 0.90 -14.64 6.07
N ASP A 295 2.01 -14.06 5.59
CA ASP A 295 1.94 -13.09 4.50
C ASP A 295 1.47 -13.75 3.19
N TRP A 296 1.69 -15.06 3.03
CA TRP A 296 1.14 -15.81 1.90
C TRP A 296 -0.40 -15.84 1.92
N LEU A 297 -1.01 -16.10 3.09
CA LEU A 297 -2.46 -16.07 3.25
C LEU A 297 -2.99 -14.63 3.03
N ALA A 298 -2.31 -13.63 3.58
CA ALA A 298 -2.67 -12.23 3.40
C ALA A 298 -2.65 -11.80 1.92
N ASP A 299 -1.66 -12.25 1.15
CA ASP A 299 -1.59 -12.00 -0.29
C ASP A 299 -2.75 -12.66 -1.06
N GLN A 300 -3.15 -13.89 -0.67
CA GLN A 300 -4.33 -14.54 -1.26
C GLN A 300 -5.61 -13.75 -0.98
N LEU A 301 -5.81 -13.25 0.24
CA LEU A 301 -6.97 -12.40 0.57
C LEU A 301 -6.94 -11.11 -0.25
N ASN A 302 -5.76 -10.52 -0.42
CA ASN A 302 -5.55 -9.35 -1.26
C ASN A 302 -5.98 -9.60 -2.72
N GLN A 303 -5.60 -10.74 -3.30
CA GLN A 303 -6.00 -11.13 -4.66
C GLN A 303 -7.52 -11.33 -4.75
N GLU A 304 -8.11 -12.03 -3.78
CA GLU A 304 -9.56 -12.28 -3.72
C GLU A 304 -10.37 -10.97 -3.63
N MET A 305 -9.94 -10.05 -2.76
CA MET A 305 -10.55 -8.73 -2.63
C MET A 305 -10.48 -7.94 -3.95
N ARG A 306 -9.33 -7.96 -4.65
CA ARG A 306 -9.17 -7.31 -5.96
C ARG A 306 -10.11 -7.92 -7.00
N ASN A 307 -10.23 -9.25 -7.03
CA ASN A 307 -11.10 -9.96 -7.98
C ASN A 307 -12.58 -9.59 -7.78
N ILE A 308 -13.02 -9.50 -6.52
CA ILE A 308 -14.44 -9.29 -6.21
C ILE A 308 -14.82 -7.80 -6.24
N LEU A 309 -13.96 -6.91 -5.73
CA LEU A 309 -14.27 -5.48 -5.57
C LEU A 309 -13.65 -4.59 -6.66
N GLY A 310 -12.63 -5.05 -7.38
CA GLY A 310 -11.84 -4.22 -8.29
C GLY A 310 -12.59 -3.63 -9.48
N SER A 311 -13.71 -4.23 -9.87
CA SER A 311 -14.58 -3.69 -10.93
C SER A 311 -15.56 -2.61 -10.44
N LEU A 312 -15.70 -2.43 -9.12
CA LEU A 312 -16.55 -1.39 -8.54
C LEU A 312 -15.92 0.00 -8.64
N ASN A 313 -16.72 1.04 -8.42
CA ASN A 313 -16.23 2.41 -8.25
C ASN A 313 -15.56 2.60 -6.87
N VAL A 314 -14.48 1.87 -6.61
CA VAL A 314 -13.71 1.92 -5.36
C VAL A 314 -12.25 2.24 -5.66
N ALA A 315 -11.55 2.81 -4.69
CA ALA A 315 -10.09 2.93 -4.72
C ALA A 315 -9.47 1.77 -3.92
N ILE A 316 -8.64 0.95 -4.55
CA ILE A 316 -7.80 -0.02 -3.84
C ILE A 316 -6.52 0.70 -3.43
N LEU A 317 -6.41 1.03 -2.14
CA LEU A 317 -5.24 1.65 -1.55
C LEU A 317 -4.27 0.53 -1.15
N ASP A 318 -3.33 0.26 -2.03
CA ASP A 318 -2.41 -0.84 -1.83
C ASP A 318 -1.17 -0.43 -1.03
N VAL A 319 -1.05 -1.02 0.16
CA VAL A 319 0.06 -0.85 1.11
C VAL A 319 0.97 -2.08 1.17
N TRP A 320 0.71 -3.12 0.36
CA TRP A 320 1.46 -4.38 0.40
C TRP A 320 2.94 -4.16 0.10
N ASP A 321 3.24 -3.59 -1.08
CA ASP A 321 4.63 -3.32 -1.49
C ASP A 321 5.31 -2.34 -0.51
N MET A 322 4.55 -1.45 0.13
CA MET A 322 5.06 -0.52 1.13
C MET A 322 5.55 -1.26 2.37
N THR A 323 4.74 -2.19 2.88
CA THR A 323 5.03 -2.92 4.13
C THR A 323 6.02 -4.07 3.94
N VAL A 324 6.04 -4.73 2.77
CA VAL A 324 7.02 -5.80 2.48
C VAL A 324 8.44 -5.27 2.28
N SER A 325 8.57 -4.04 1.77
CA SER A 325 9.87 -3.41 1.44
C SER A 325 10.37 -2.39 2.47
N GLN A 326 9.74 -2.35 3.65
CA GLN A 326 10.16 -1.47 4.74
C GLN A 326 11.46 -1.93 5.41
N TRP A 327 12.14 -1.02 6.11
CA TRP A 327 13.32 -1.32 6.93
C TRP A 327 13.04 -1.52 8.41
N TYR A 328 11.81 -1.30 8.84
CA TYR A 328 11.39 -1.58 10.21
C TYR A 328 11.15 -3.09 10.39
N PRO A 329 11.21 -3.59 11.63
CA PRO A 329 10.80 -4.95 11.93
C PRO A 329 9.37 -5.20 11.44
N TYR A 330 9.17 -6.32 10.73
CA TYR A 330 7.85 -6.68 10.24
C TYR A 330 6.84 -6.75 11.39
N ASN A 331 5.71 -6.07 11.21
CA ASN A 331 4.64 -6.03 12.20
C ASN A 331 3.33 -5.70 11.49
N ILE A 332 2.27 -6.42 11.85
CA ILE A 332 0.92 -6.18 11.32
C ILE A 332 0.45 -4.75 11.61
N HIS A 333 0.92 -4.19 12.74
CA HIS A 333 0.87 -2.77 13.09
C HIS A 333 2.22 -2.13 12.72
N PRO A 334 2.39 -1.66 11.48
CA PRO A 334 3.68 -1.14 11.03
C PRO A 334 4.08 0.12 11.82
N HIS A 335 5.36 0.47 11.71
CA HIS A 335 5.93 1.64 12.37
C HIS A 335 5.20 2.93 11.97
N GLU A 336 5.11 3.93 12.86
CA GLU A 336 4.36 5.19 12.63
C GLU A 336 4.74 5.89 11.31
N HIS A 337 6.02 5.85 10.94
CA HIS A 337 6.52 6.41 9.69
C HIS A 337 5.94 5.72 8.43
N VAL A 338 5.65 4.43 8.50
CA VAL A 338 4.94 3.71 7.43
C VAL A 338 3.48 4.13 7.44
N VAL A 339 2.84 4.21 8.61
CA VAL A 339 1.47 4.71 8.77
C VAL A 339 1.32 6.13 8.20
N ASP A 340 2.30 7.02 8.38
CA ASP A 340 2.29 8.36 7.82
C ASP A 340 2.30 8.33 6.27
N ASN A 341 3.02 7.39 5.66
CA ASN A 341 3.01 7.20 4.21
C ASN A 341 1.71 6.56 3.70
N GLU A 342 1.11 5.64 4.48
CA GLU A 342 -0.24 5.13 4.20
C GLU A 342 -1.29 6.25 4.25
N LEU A 343 -1.21 7.15 5.24
CA LEU A 343 -2.07 8.33 5.34
C LEU A 343 -1.83 9.32 4.18
N ASN A 344 -0.59 9.49 3.73
CA ASN A 344 -0.28 10.30 2.55
C ASN A 344 -0.96 9.76 1.29
N MET A 345 -0.97 8.43 1.10
CA MET A 345 -1.75 7.80 0.03
C MET A 345 -3.24 8.03 0.21
N LEU A 346 -3.78 7.84 1.42
CA LEU A 346 -5.19 8.07 1.73
C LEU A 346 -5.62 9.50 1.36
N MET A 347 -4.88 10.51 1.82
CA MET A 347 -5.19 11.91 1.52
C MET A 347 -5.05 12.24 0.03
N SER A 348 -4.17 11.54 -0.69
CA SER A 348 -4.05 11.69 -2.14
C SER A 348 -5.30 11.19 -2.89
N TYR A 349 -5.99 10.16 -2.36
CA TYR A 349 -7.29 9.72 -2.88
C TYR A 349 -8.45 10.62 -2.45
N ILE A 350 -8.45 11.14 -1.21
CA ILE A 350 -9.54 12.01 -0.71
C ILE A 350 -9.45 13.43 -1.29
N CYS A 351 -8.24 13.95 -1.49
CA CYS A 351 -7.97 15.32 -1.92
C CYS A 351 -6.94 15.40 -3.07
N PRO A 352 -7.21 14.77 -4.22
CA PRO A 352 -6.26 14.73 -5.34
C PRO A 352 -5.86 16.13 -5.85
N MET A 353 -6.76 17.11 -5.72
CA MET A 353 -6.50 18.49 -6.12
C MET A 353 -5.42 19.18 -5.28
N MET A 354 -5.20 18.77 -4.02
CA MET A 354 -4.12 19.30 -3.20
C MET A 354 -2.74 18.85 -3.68
N VAL A 355 -2.68 17.85 -4.56
CA VAL A 355 -1.47 17.40 -5.23
C VAL A 355 -1.11 18.29 -6.43
N LYS A 356 -2.00 19.18 -6.88
CA LYS A 356 -1.72 20.16 -7.95
C LYS A 356 -0.75 21.28 -7.53
N ASN A 357 -0.65 21.57 -6.23
CA ASN A 357 0.10 22.71 -5.70
C ASN A 357 1.53 22.33 -5.27
N VAL A 358 2.11 21.26 -5.84
CA VAL A 358 3.48 20.80 -5.58
C VAL A 358 4.36 21.12 -6.76
#